data_AF-A0A5M9WQT2-F1
#
_entry.id   AF-A0A5M9WQT2-F1
#
_cell.length_a   1.000
_cell.length_b   1.000
_cell.length_c   1.000
_cell.angle_alpha   90.00
_cell.angle_beta   90.00
_cell.angle_gamma   90.00
#
_symmetry.space_group_name_H-M   'P 1'
#
loop_
_entity.id
_entity.type
_entity.pdbx_description
1 polymer ?
#
loop_
_entity_poly.entity_id
_entity_poly.type
_entity_poly.pdbx_seq_one_letter_code
_entity_poly.pdbx_strand_id
1 'polypeptide(L)'
;MIPFRNDHVGSFLRPANLSQAREQYKAGTITYGELRDVEDQEIIRLIEKQKENGVLAITDGEFRRSWWHFDFLGGLDGVELYEEIDGPQFHNMQTRKGGIRVVGKVDFSKHPFVEHFKFVKKHAGDAVAKQTIPSPNMLLYRLENGANSYTDRERFLQDTIAAYQKAIQAFYDAGCRYLQLDDTAWADLFSEAGHDKLRAKGLEPAEELKTMQRMINETLAHKPADLVVTMHICRGNYKSNYFSTGGYDYASEVIFGGLNVDGLFLEFDDERSGSFEPLKYVNRTDLKIVLGLITSKNGELENKEQIKARIAEAATFVPLDQLCLSPQCGFSSTEEGNILTEEQQWRKLRYVKEIAEEVWS
;
A
#
# COMPACT_ATOMS: atom_id res chain seq x y z
N MET A 1 -0.63 -16.58 11.93
CA MET A 1 -1.45 -15.39 12.25
C MET A 1 -1.07 -14.30 11.26
N ILE A 2 -2.01 -13.45 10.84
CA ILE A 2 -1.78 -12.34 9.89
C ILE A 2 -1.09 -11.15 10.60
N PRO A 3 -0.19 -10.39 9.93
CA PRO A 3 0.42 -10.70 8.62
C PRO A 3 1.22 -12.01 8.66
N PHE A 4 1.22 -12.76 7.55
CA PHE A 4 1.84 -14.07 7.48
C PHE A 4 3.38 -13.98 7.44
N ARG A 5 4.09 -15.07 7.80
CA ARG A 5 5.57 -15.11 7.71
C ARG A 5 6.07 -14.92 6.28
N ASN A 6 5.30 -15.41 5.31
CA ASN A 6 5.44 -15.18 3.88
C ASN A 6 4.22 -14.37 3.39
N ASP A 7 4.36 -13.06 3.29
CA ASP A 7 3.29 -12.17 2.86
C ASP A 7 3.70 -11.35 1.62
N HIS A 8 2.79 -10.56 1.08
CA HIS A 8 3.06 -9.64 -0.02
C HIS A 8 2.25 -8.36 0.11
N VAL A 9 2.70 -7.30 -0.55
CA VAL A 9 2.10 -5.96 -0.38
C VAL A 9 0.68 -5.91 -0.94
N GLY A 10 0.45 -6.32 -2.18
CA GLY A 10 -0.92 -6.49 -2.68
C GLY A 10 -1.09 -6.48 -4.20
N SER A 11 -0.39 -5.61 -4.92
CA SER A 11 -0.55 -5.49 -6.38
C SER A 11 0.22 -6.57 -7.17
N PHE A 12 -0.34 -6.98 -8.30
CA PHE A 12 0.20 -7.99 -9.21
C PHE A 12 0.33 -7.43 -10.63
N LEU A 13 1.22 -8.00 -11.44
CA LEU A 13 1.37 -7.65 -12.85
C LEU A 13 0.03 -7.82 -13.59
N ARG A 14 -0.36 -6.77 -14.32
CA ARG A 14 -1.59 -6.79 -15.12
C ARG A 14 -1.38 -7.69 -16.35
N PRO A 15 -2.27 -8.67 -16.59
CA PRO A 15 -2.18 -9.53 -17.76
C PRO A 15 -2.48 -8.73 -19.03
N ALA A 16 -1.89 -9.15 -20.15
CA ALA A 16 -2.05 -8.47 -21.44
C ALA A 16 -3.53 -8.31 -21.86
N ASN A 17 -4.36 -9.32 -21.56
CA ASN A 17 -5.80 -9.30 -21.82
C ASN A 17 -6.52 -8.15 -21.10
N LEU A 18 -6.18 -7.90 -19.83
CA LEU A 18 -6.74 -6.77 -19.06
C LEU A 18 -6.30 -5.42 -19.64
N SER A 19 -5.01 -5.28 -19.98
CA SER A 19 -4.50 -4.05 -20.59
C SER A 19 -5.19 -3.76 -21.93
N GLN A 20 -5.37 -4.78 -22.76
CA GLN A 20 -6.07 -4.67 -24.04
C GLN A 20 -7.54 -4.27 -23.85
N ALA A 21 -8.26 -4.90 -22.91
CA ALA A 21 -9.65 -4.55 -22.63
C ALA A 21 -9.80 -3.09 -22.17
N ARG A 22 -8.86 -2.58 -21.37
CA ARG A 22 -8.85 -1.16 -20.96
C ARG A 22 -8.62 -0.21 -22.14
N GLU A 23 -7.73 -0.55 -23.06
CA GLU A 23 -7.52 0.21 -24.28
C GLU A 23 -8.77 0.20 -25.17
N GLN A 24 -9.41 -0.95 -25.33
CA GLN A 24 -10.67 -1.09 -26.08
C GLN A 24 -11.82 -0.28 -25.44
N TYR A 25 -11.91 -0.26 -24.11
CA TYR A 25 -12.89 0.56 -23.40
C TYR A 25 -12.62 2.06 -23.58
N LYS A 26 -11.36 2.49 -23.44
CA LYS A 26 -10.93 3.88 -23.71
C LYS A 26 -11.23 4.28 -25.17
N ALA A 27 -11.15 3.33 -26.11
CA ALA A 27 -11.48 3.54 -27.52
C ALA A 27 -12.99 3.41 -27.84
N GLY A 28 -13.84 3.12 -26.86
CA GLY A 28 -15.28 2.91 -27.05
C GLY A 28 -15.65 1.65 -27.84
N THR A 29 -14.72 0.70 -27.97
CA THR A 29 -14.92 -0.57 -28.70
C THR A 29 -15.66 -1.61 -27.87
N ILE A 30 -15.49 -1.59 -26.54
CA ILE A 30 -16.26 -2.40 -25.59
C ILE A 30 -16.96 -1.49 -24.57
N THR A 31 -18.06 -1.97 -24.02
CA THR A 31 -18.81 -1.34 -22.94
C THR A 31 -18.09 -1.50 -21.59
N TYR A 32 -18.49 -0.69 -20.60
CA TYR A 32 -17.99 -0.86 -19.23
C TYR A 32 -18.34 -2.24 -18.63
N GLY A 33 -19.50 -2.82 -19.01
CA GLY A 33 -19.89 -4.16 -18.60
C GLY A 33 -18.92 -5.23 -19.13
N GLU A 34 -18.55 -5.15 -20.41
CA GLU A 34 -17.57 -6.06 -21.02
C GLU A 34 -16.18 -5.89 -20.42
N LEU A 35 -15.74 -4.66 -20.13
CA LEU A 35 -14.48 -4.44 -19.39
C LEU A 35 -14.54 -5.12 -18.01
N ARG A 36 -15.64 -4.94 -17.28
CA ARG A 36 -15.83 -5.55 -15.96
C ARG A 36 -15.80 -7.08 -16.05
N ASP A 37 -16.39 -7.68 -17.09
CA ASP A 37 -16.35 -9.13 -17.28
C ASP A 37 -14.90 -9.64 -17.47
N VAL A 38 -14.07 -8.89 -18.22
CA VAL A 38 -12.63 -9.20 -18.35
C VAL A 38 -11.91 -9.05 -17.00
N GLU A 39 -12.17 -7.98 -16.25
CA GLU A 39 -11.60 -7.79 -14.91
C GLU A 39 -11.98 -8.93 -13.96
N ASP A 40 -13.26 -9.33 -13.93
CA ASP A 40 -13.78 -10.41 -13.10
C ASP A 40 -13.05 -11.74 -13.44
N GLN A 41 -12.91 -12.05 -14.73
CA GLN A 41 -12.20 -13.25 -15.19
C GLN A 41 -10.72 -13.26 -14.81
N GLU A 42 -10.01 -12.14 -15.00
CA GLU A 42 -8.59 -12.04 -14.67
C GLU A 42 -8.34 -12.05 -13.16
N ILE A 43 -9.24 -11.47 -12.35
CA ILE A 43 -9.16 -11.54 -10.90
C ILE A 43 -9.39 -12.99 -10.43
N ILE A 44 -10.37 -13.71 -10.98
CA ILE A 44 -10.58 -15.12 -10.65
C ILE A 44 -9.33 -15.94 -10.99
N ARG A 45 -8.76 -15.74 -12.19
CA ARG A 45 -7.50 -16.40 -12.61
C ARG A 45 -6.36 -16.09 -11.65
N LEU A 46 -6.22 -14.82 -11.24
CA LEU A 46 -5.18 -14.39 -10.30
C LEU A 46 -5.37 -15.03 -8.92
N ILE A 47 -6.59 -15.11 -8.41
CA ILE A 47 -6.90 -15.75 -7.13
C ILE A 47 -6.46 -17.22 -7.13
N GLU A 48 -6.77 -17.96 -8.19
CA GLU A 48 -6.33 -19.35 -8.30
C GLU A 48 -4.81 -19.46 -8.43
N LYS A 49 -4.16 -18.57 -9.20
CA LYS A 49 -2.70 -18.51 -9.28
C LYS A 49 -2.02 -18.21 -7.94
N GLN A 50 -2.59 -17.31 -7.13
CA GLN A 50 -2.11 -17.03 -5.78
C GLN A 50 -2.14 -18.31 -4.92
N LYS A 51 -3.28 -19.02 -4.92
CA LYS A 51 -3.43 -20.30 -4.18
C LYS A 51 -2.45 -21.36 -4.66
N GLU A 52 -2.31 -21.57 -5.98
CA GLU A 52 -1.37 -22.51 -6.59
C GLU A 52 0.09 -22.24 -6.17
N ASN A 53 0.43 -20.99 -5.94
CA ASN A 53 1.78 -20.56 -5.55
C ASN A 53 1.98 -20.42 -4.03
N GLY A 54 1.00 -20.86 -3.23
CA GLY A 54 1.09 -20.86 -1.76
C GLY A 54 1.02 -19.47 -1.12
N VAL A 55 0.41 -18.50 -1.80
CA VAL A 55 0.08 -17.19 -1.22
C VAL A 55 -1.09 -17.35 -0.25
N LEU A 56 -0.93 -16.84 0.97
CA LEU A 56 -1.91 -17.01 2.04
C LEU A 56 -2.91 -15.84 2.15
N ALA A 57 -2.46 -14.62 1.83
CA ALA A 57 -3.29 -13.42 1.77
C ALA A 57 -3.71 -13.17 0.32
N ILE A 58 -4.98 -13.36 -0.03
CA ILE A 58 -5.46 -13.25 -1.42
C ILE A 58 -5.93 -11.82 -1.71
N THR A 59 -5.42 -11.19 -2.77
CA THR A 59 -5.86 -9.88 -3.26
C THR A 59 -6.46 -9.95 -4.67
N ASP A 60 -7.07 -8.86 -5.14
CA ASP A 60 -7.46 -8.67 -6.55
C ASP A 60 -6.30 -8.20 -7.45
N GLY A 61 -5.09 -8.11 -6.90
CA GLY A 61 -3.92 -7.53 -7.57
C GLY A 61 -4.07 -6.09 -8.03
N GLU A 62 -5.08 -5.37 -7.53
CA GLU A 62 -5.44 -4.01 -7.94
C GLU A 62 -5.85 -3.92 -9.42
N PHE A 63 -6.38 -5.02 -9.98
CA PHE A 63 -6.71 -5.13 -11.41
C PHE A 63 -7.84 -4.20 -11.86
N ARG A 64 -8.68 -3.70 -10.95
CA ARG A 64 -9.72 -2.71 -11.28
C ARG A 64 -9.25 -1.27 -11.19
N ARG A 65 -8.02 -1.04 -10.70
CA ARG A 65 -7.51 0.31 -10.42
C ARG A 65 -6.72 0.84 -11.61
N SER A 66 -7.04 2.06 -12.03
CA SER A 66 -6.15 2.89 -12.84
C SER A 66 -5.02 3.44 -11.98
N TRP A 67 -5.33 3.86 -10.75
CA TRP A 67 -4.41 4.40 -9.77
C TRP A 67 -4.68 3.78 -8.40
N TRP A 68 -3.64 3.25 -7.75
CA TRP A 68 -3.77 2.55 -6.46
C TRP A 68 -4.45 3.41 -5.37
N HIS A 69 -4.25 4.73 -5.41
CA HIS A 69 -4.77 5.70 -4.44
C HIS A 69 -5.95 6.51 -4.96
N PHE A 70 -5.83 7.16 -6.13
CA PHE A 70 -6.84 8.10 -6.61
C PHE A 70 -8.21 7.46 -6.81
N ASP A 71 -8.30 6.21 -7.27
CA ASP A 71 -9.59 5.54 -7.48
C ASP A 71 -10.37 5.31 -6.17
N PHE A 72 -9.67 5.20 -5.04
CA PHE A 72 -10.31 5.17 -3.72
C PHE A 72 -10.59 6.59 -3.21
N LEU A 73 -9.59 7.47 -3.24
CA LEU A 73 -9.74 8.82 -2.68
C LEU A 73 -10.84 9.61 -3.38
N GLY A 74 -10.92 9.54 -4.72
CA GLY A 74 -11.98 10.16 -5.51
C GLY A 74 -13.35 9.49 -5.41
N GLY A 75 -13.43 8.34 -4.72
CA GLY A 75 -14.68 7.67 -4.38
C GLY A 75 -15.26 8.06 -3.01
N LEU A 76 -14.55 8.91 -2.24
CA LEU A 76 -15.06 9.49 -1.01
C LEU A 76 -16.07 10.61 -1.31
N ASP A 77 -17.07 10.77 -0.43
CA ASP A 77 -18.00 11.90 -0.55
C ASP A 77 -17.21 13.21 -0.41
N GLY A 78 -17.52 14.20 -1.25
CA GLY A 78 -16.84 15.50 -1.24
C GLY A 78 -15.45 15.53 -1.88
N VAL A 79 -14.98 14.42 -2.46
CA VAL A 79 -13.73 14.34 -3.22
C VAL A 79 -14.03 14.00 -4.68
N GLU A 80 -13.36 14.66 -5.60
CA GLU A 80 -13.51 14.42 -7.03
C GLU A 80 -12.16 14.18 -7.70
N LEU A 81 -12.15 13.25 -8.67
CA LEU A 81 -11.07 13.14 -9.64
C LEU A 81 -11.13 14.31 -10.63
N TYR A 82 -9.97 14.84 -11.01
CA TYR A 82 -9.85 15.78 -12.11
C TYR A 82 -8.63 15.46 -12.97
N GLU A 83 -8.65 15.87 -14.23
CA GLU A 83 -7.48 15.76 -15.11
C GLU A 83 -6.57 16.98 -14.89
N GLU A 84 -5.38 16.78 -14.33
CA GLU A 84 -4.34 17.82 -14.24
C GLU A 84 -3.76 18.18 -15.61
N ILE A 85 -3.14 19.35 -15.76
CA ILE A 85 -2.41 19.70 -16.99
C ILE A 85 -1.08 18.93 -17.08
N ASP A 86 -0.44 18.63 -15.95
CA ASP A 86 0.82 17.88 -15.81
C ASP A 86 0.71 16.88 -14.66
N GLY A 87 0.97 15.58 -14.88
CA GLY A 87 0.94 14.60 -13.78
C GLY A 87 2.21 14.63 -12.90
N PRO A 88 2.19 13.98 -11.71
CA PRO A 88 3.35 13.87 -10.82
C PRO A 88 4.64 13.47 -11.55
N GLN A 89 5.77 14.08 -11.19
CA GLN A 89 7.08 13.75 -11.73
C GLN A 89 7.78 12.67 -10.89
N PHE A 90 8.22 11.60 -11.55
CA PHE A 90 9.16 10.63 -11.01
C PHE A 90 10.52 10.80 -11.71
N HIS A 91 11.60 10.26 -11.11
CA HIS A 91 12.91 10.27 -11.75
C HIS A 91 12.79 9.60 -13.14
N ASN A 92 13.01 10.37 -14.19
CA ASN A 92 12.94 10.00 -15.63
C ASN A 92 11.56 9.77 -16.28
N MET A 93 10.41 10.02 -15.61
CA MET A 93 9.09 9.91 -16.27
C MET A 93 8.04 10.86 -15.68
N GLN A 94 7.22 11.45 -16.55
CA GLN A 94 5.98 12.14 -16.18
C GLN A 94 4.83 11.14 -16.15
N THR A 95 4.03 11.15 -15.09
CA THR A 95 2.85 10.25 -14.99
C THR A 95 1.65 10.79 -15.76
N ARG A 96 0.62 9.95 -15.94
CA ARG A 96 -0.63 10.36 -16.59
C ARG A 96 -1.29 11.52 -15.81
N LYS A 97 -1.85 12.47 -16.54
CA LYS A 97 -2.67 13.58 -16.02
C LYS A 97 -3.79 13.07 -15.11
N GLY A 98 -3.85 13.53 -13.87
CA GLY A 98 -4.89 13.11 -12.93
C GLY A 98 -4.55 13.47 -11.49
N GLY A 99 -5.48 14.12 -10.80
CA GLY A 99 -5.38 14.48 -9.39
C GLY A 99 -6.72 14.32 -8.67
N ILE A 100 -6.73 14.66 -7.38
CA ILE A 100 -7.94 14.73 -6.56
C ILE A 100 -8.11 16.11 -5.97
N ARG A 101 -9.35 16.57 -5.86
CA ARG A 101 -9.70 17.82 -5.17
C ARG A 101 -10.85 17.58 -4.20
N VAL A 102 -10.83 18.30 -3.09
CA VAL A 102 -11.89 18.27 -2.08
C VAL A 102 -12.86 19.43 -2.35
N VAL A 103 -14.02 19.11 -2.92
CA VAL A 103 -15.05 20.08 -3.34
C VAL A 103 -16.16 20.28 -2.32
N GLY A 104 -16.19 19.45 -1.28
CA GLY A 104 -17.18 19.53 -0.21
C GLY A 104 -16.72 18.78 1.02
N LYS A 105 -17.67 18.51 1.92
CA LYS A 105 -17.37 17.78 3.16
C LYS A 105 -16.90 16.36 2.84
N VAL A 106 -15.70 15.99 3.31
CA VAL A 106 -15.19 14.63 3.21
C VAL A 106 -16.04 13.70 4.06
N ASP A 107 -16.60 12.66 3.44
CA ASP A 107 -17.34 11.62 4.14
C ASP A 107 -17.26 10.28 3.40
N PHE A 108 -17.83 9.23 3.98
CA PHE A 108 -17.95 7.91 3.36
C PHE A 108 -19.40 7.41 3.43
N SER A 109 -19.99 7.13 2.27
CA SER A 109 -21.33 6.58 2.14
C SER A 109 -21.32 5.21 1.45
N LYS A 110 -21.17 5.17 0.12
CA LYS A 110 -21.05 3.96 -0.69
C LYS A 110 -19.78 4.06 -1.53
N HIS A 111 -18.99 2.99 -1.54
CA HIS A 111 -17.73 2.97 -2.28
C HIS A 111 -17.59 1.67 -3.09
N PRO A 112 -17.22 1.73 -4.40
CA PRO A 112 -17.02 0.55 -5.24
C PRO A 112 -16.08 -0.51 -4.66
N PHE A 113 -15.06 -0.10 -3.90
CA PHE A 113 -14.07 -1.00 -3.33
C PHE A 113 -14.68 -2.00 -2.33
N VAL A 114 -15.79 -1.66 -1.66
CA VAL A 114 -16.49 -2.61 -0.78
C VAL A 114 -17.06 -3.77 -1.60
N GLU A 115 -17.59 -3.50 -2.79
CA GLU A 115 -18.08 -4.55 -3.70
C GLU A 115 -16.92 -5.32 -4.35
N HIS A 116 -15.81 -4.64 -4.66
CA HIS A 116 -14.59 -5.31 -5.14
C HIS A 116 -14.06 -6.30 -4.08
N PHE A 117 -14.03 -5.89 -2.81
CA PHE A 117 -13.64 -6.77 -1.71
C PHE A 117 -14.58 -7.98 -1.58
N LYS A 118 -15.90 -7.77 -1.63
CA LYS A 118 -16.88 -8.87 -1.56
C LYS A 118 -16.66 -9.89 -2.69
N PHE A 119 -16.31 -9.42 -3.88
CA PHE A 119 -15.95 -10.29 -5.00
C PHE A 119 -14.71 -11.15 -4.68
N VAL A 120 -13.62 -10.53 -4.22
CA VAL A 120 -12.40 -11.27 -3.82
C VAL A 120 -12.73 -12.28 -2.73
N LYS A 121 -13.43 -11.87 -1.67
CA LYS A 121 -13.80 -12.73 -0.56
C LYS A 121 -14.61 -13.95 -1.02
N LYS A 122 -15.58 -13.74 -1.91
CA LYS A 122 -16.38 -14.83 -2.48
C LYS A 122 -15.52 -15.88 -3.20
N HIS A 123 -14.51 -15.46 -3.95
CA HIS A 123 -13.67 -16.33 -4.76
C HIS A 123 -12.41 -16.86 -4.01
N ALA A 124 -11.98 -16.18 -2.95
CA ALA A 124 -10.88 -16.62 -2.09
C ALA A 124 -11.23 -17.93 -1.34
N GLY A 125 -12.51 -18.18 -1.07
CA GLY A 125 -12.95 -19.35 -0.32
C GLY A 125 -12.46 -19.28 1.14
N ASP A 126 -11.76 -20.32 1.58
CA ASP A 126 -11.20 -20.39 2.94
C ASP A 126 -9.90 -19.59 3.11
N ALA A 127 -9.30 -19.11 2.02
CA ALA A 127 -8.11 -18.27 2.07
C ALA A 127 -8.46 -16.86 2.59
N VAL A 128 -7.50 -16.21 3.26
CA VAL A 128 -7.74 -14.88 3.83
C VAL A 128 -7.73 -13.84 2.72
N ALA A 129 -8.88 -13.22 2.44
CA ALA A 129 -8.95 -12.08 1.54
C ALA A 129 -8.34 -10.82 2.19
N LYS A 130 -7.35 -10.23 1.54
CA LYS A 130 -6.67 -9.00 1.93
C LYS A 130 -7.12 -7.85 1.02
N GLN A 131 -7.50 -6.72 1.62
CA GLN A 131 -7.83 -5.49 0.90
C GLN A 131 -6.74 -4.45 1.12
N THR A 132 -6.31 -3.77 0.06
CA THR A 132 -5.43 -2.57 0.15
C THR A 132 -6.25 -1.30 -0.13
N ILE A 133 -6.07 -0.25 0.66
CA ILE A 133 -6.58 1.10 0.38
C ILE A 133 -5.48 2.12 0.68
N PRO A 134 -5.46 3.31 0.06
CA PRO A 134 -4.54 4.35 0.49
C PRO A 134 -4.79 4.72 1.95
N SER A 135 -3.73 5.12 2.65
CA SER A 135 -3.80 5.70 3.99
C SER A 135 -4.56 7.04 3.99
N PRO A 136 -5.22 7.44 5.10
CA PRO A 136 -5.83 8.76 5.23
C PRO A 136 -4.83 9.91 5.01
N ASN A 137 -3.54 9.70 5.30
CA ASN A 137 -2.50 10.70 5.01
C ASN A 137 -2.37 11.00 3.52
N MET A 138 -2.74 10.05 2.64
CA MET A 138 -2.67 10.25 1.20
C MET A 138 -3.62 11.32 0.70
N LEU A 139 -4.76 11.53 1.38
CA LEU A 139 -5.68 12.61 1.03
C LEU A 139 -5.03 13.97 1.30
N LEU A 140 -4.34 14.13 2.44
CA LEU A 140 -3.59 15.36 2.73
C LEU A 140 -2.41 15.54 1.75
N TYR A 141 -1.68 14.46 1.51
CA TYR A 141 -0.42 14.50 0.77
C TYR A 141 -0.60 14.80 -0.73
N ARG A 142 -1.68 14.29 -1.32
CA ARG A 142 -1.92 14.35 -2.78
C ARG A 142 -2.77 15.53 -3.21
N LEU A 143 -3.25 16.36 -2.28
CA LEU A 143 -3.93 17.59 -2.64
C LEU A 143 -2.94 18.64 -3.12
N GLU A 144 -3.22 19.21 -4.30
CA GLU A 144 -2.53 20.40 -4.79
C GLU A 144 -2.96 21.65 -4.01
N ASN A 145 -2.16 22.70 -4.10
CA ASN A 145 -2.49 23.98 -3.47
C ASN A 145 -3.80 24.54 -4.06
N GLY A 146 -4.74 24.89 -3.18
CA GLY A 146 -6.06 25.41 -3.58
C GLY A 146 -7.05 24.33 -4.05
N ALA A 147 -6.66 23.05 -4.07
CA ALA A 147 -7.55 21.93 -4.38
C ALA A 147 -8.39 21.48 -3.17
N ASN A 148 -8.44 22.27 -2.10
CA ASN A 148 -9.18 21.97 -0.87
C ASN A 148 -10.17 23.09 -0.54
N SER A 149 -11.46 22.77 -0.50
CA SER A 149 -12.55 23.69 -0.13
C SER A 149 -12.61 24.02 1.36
N TYR A 150 -11.92 23.25 2.22
CA TYR A 150 -11.83 23.54 3.65
C TYR A 150 -10.92 24.74 3.91
N THR A 151 -11.41 25.69 4.72
CA THR A 151 -10.59 26.79 5.25
C THR A 151 -9.97 26.47 6.61
N ASP A 152 -10.50 25.46 7.31
CA ASP A 152 -10.00 24.95 8.59
C ASP A 152 -9.37 23.57 8.38
N ARG A 153 -8.04 23.50 8.54
CA ARG A 153 -7.27 22.25 8.41
C ARG A 153 -7.69 21.22 9.44
N GLU A 154 -7.97 21.63 10.68
CA GLU A 154 -8.35 20.68 11.73
C GLU A 154 -9.71 20.04 11.41
N ARG A 155 -10.66 20.83 10.92
CA ARG A 155 -11.95 20.31 10.46
C ARG A 155 -11.79 19.30 9.31
N PHE A 156 -10.90 19.58 8.36
CA PHE A 156 -10.57 18.67 7.27
C PHE A 156 -10.00 17.34 7.78
N LEU A 157 -9.04 17.39 8.73
CA LEU A 157 -8.46 16.18 9.34
C LEU A 157 -9.53 15.34 10.05
N GLN A 158 -10.38 15.98 10.86
CA GLN A 158 -11.45 15.30 11.59
C GLN A 158 -12.48 14.62 10.68
N ASP A 159 -12.93 15.32 9.64
CA ASP A 159 -13.87 14.74 8.66
C ASP A 159 -13.22 13.59 7.87
N THR A 160 -11.92 13.70 7.55
CA THR A 160 -11.15 12.61 6.91
C THR A 160 -11.03 11.38 7.82
N ILE A 161 -10.69 11.57 9.10
CA ILE A 161 -10.64 10.48 10.10
C ILE A 161 -12.00 9.79 10.19
N ALA A 162 -13.09 10.56 10.31
CA ALA A 162 -14.44 10.01 10.40
C ALA A 162 -14.85 9.22 9.13
N ALA A 163 -14.49 9.72 7.94
CA ALA A 163 -14.72 9.01 6.69
C ALA A 163 -13.98 7.67 6.64
N TYR A 164 -12.72 7.63 7.09
CA TYR A 164 -11.94 6.40 7.12
C TYR A 164 -12.42 5.41 8.18
N GLN A 165 -12.86 5.87 9.36
CA GLN A 165 -13.51 5.01 10.35
C GLN A 165 -14.74 4.30 9.76
N LYS A 166 -15.59 5.03 9.02
CA LYS A 166 -16.74 4.47 8.30
C LYS A 166 -16.31 3.50 7.20
N ALA A 167 -15.26 3.82 6.44
CA ALA A 167 -14.73 2.94 5.40
C ALA A 167 -14.23 1.61 5.98
N ILE A 168 -13.45 1.66 7.07
CA ILE A 168 -12.95 0.49 7.79
C ILE A 168 -14.11 -0.36 8.29
N GLN A 169 -15.13 0.26 8.90
CA GLN A 169 -16.33 -0.44 9.35
C GLN A 169 -17.07 -1.10 8.18
N ALA A 170 -17.22 -0.42 7.03
CA ALA A 170 -17.88 -0.97 5.86
C ALA A 170 -17.14 -2.20 5.28
N PHE A 171 -15.80 -2.18 5.24
CA PHE A 171 -15.02 -3.36 4.88
C PHE A 171 -15.17 -4.48 5.91
N TYR A 172 -15.16 -4.15 7.20
CA TYR A 172 -15.36 -5.12 8.26
C TYR A 172 -16.73 -5.79 8.19
N ASP A 173 -17.79 -5.04 7.89
CA ASP A 173 -19.18 -5.51 7.74
C ASP A 173 -19.34 -6.36 6.47
N ALA A 174 -18.60 -6.05 5.40
CA ALA A 174 -18.42 -6.94 4.25
C ALA A 174 -17.62 -8.22 4.60
N GLY A 175 -17.07 -8.27 5.82
CA GLY A 175 -16.38 -9.39 6.40
C GLY A 175 -14.89 -9.44 6.07
N CYS A 176 -14.27 -8.29 5.84
CA CYS A 176 -12.83 -8.13 5.80
C CYS A 176 -12.24 -8.36 7.19
N ARG A 177 -11.13 -9.10 7.24
CA ARG A 177 -10.33 -9.34 8.45
C ARG A 177 -8.86 -8.99 8.26
N TYR A 178 -8.47 -8.64 7.04
CA TYR A 178 -7.14 -8.18 6.73
C TYR A 178 -7.22 -6.98 5.78
N LEU A 179 -7.06 -5.78 6.34
CA LEU A 179 -6.99 -4.52 5.61
C LEU A 179 -5.55 -3.98 5.65
N GLN A 180 -5.10 -3.36 4.58
CA GLN A 180 -3.82 -2.67 4.52
C GLN A 180 -4.01 -1.22 4.09
N LEU A 181 -3.35 -0.30 4.80
CA LEU A 181 -3.21 1.09 4.43
C LEU A 181 -1.89 1.29 3.67
N ASP A 182 -1.95 1.78 2.45
CA ASP A 182 -0.76 2.08 1.64
C ASP A 182 -0.42 3.58 1.77
N ASP A 183 0.78 3.88 2.25
CA ASP A 183 1.16 5.25 2.62
C ASP A 183 2.53 5.63 2.05
N THR A 184 2.54 6.55 1.09
CA THR A 184 3.76 7.15 0.55
C THR A 184 4.06 8.53 1.13
N ALA A 185 3.19 9.09 1.97
CA ALA A 185 3.37 10.45 2.49
C ALA A 185 4.59 10.53 3.42
N TRP A 186 4.91 9.43 4.12
CA TRP A 186 6.06 9.36 5.03
C TRP A 186 7.40 9.53 4.31
N ALA A 187 7.45 9.27 3.00
CA ALA A 187 8.67 9.36 2.19
C ALA A 187 9.35 10.74 2.26
N ASP A 188 8.57 11.83 2.30
CA ASP A 188 9.13 13.18 2.41
C ASP A 188 9.71 13.46 3.82
N LEU A 189 9.44 12.62 4.83
CA LEU A 189 10.03 12.75 6.16
C LEU A 189 11.39 12.04 6.30
N PHE A 190 11.81 11.26 5.30
CA PHE A 190 13.05 10.47 5.35
C PHE A 190 14.27 11.20 4.79
N SER A 191 14.11 12.42 4.26
CA SER A 191 15.20 13.20 3.69
C SER A 191 15.05 14.69 3.94
N GLU A 192 16.19 15.40 4.00
CA GLU A 192 16.23 16.86 4.06
C GLU A 192 15.48 17.51 2.88
N ALA A 193 15.63 16.96 1.67
CA ALA A 193 14.92 17.44 0.49
C ALA A 193 13.39 17.32 0.64
N GLY A 194 12.90 16.26 1.27
CA GLY A 194 11.47 16.12 1.58
C GLY A 194 11.01 17.09 2.68
N HIS A 195 11.85 17.33 3.70
CA HIS A 195 11.58 18.36 4.72
C HIS A 195 11.48 19.75 4.09
N ASP A 196 12.34 20.07 3.14
CA ASP A 196 12.29 21.36 2.43
C ASP A 196 11.02 21.52 1.59
N LYS A 197 10.52 20.43 0.97
CA LYS A 197 9.20 20.46 0.30
C LYS A 197 8.06 20.75 1.27
N LEU A 198 8.09 20.17 2.48
CA LEU A 198 7.08 20.46 3.51
C LEU A 198 7.15 21.92 3.95
N ARG A 199 8.35 22.44 4.23
CA ARG A 199 8.56 23.85 4.59
C ARG A 199 8.12 24.80 3.49
N ALA A 200 8.35 24.47 2.22
CA ALA A 200 7.88 25.26 1.07
C ALA A 200 6.34 25.33 0.98
N LYS A 201 5.62 24.35 1.55
CA LYS A 201 4.16 24.37 1.71
C LYS A 201 3.70 25.06 3.01
N GLY A 202 4.62 25.65 3.78
CA GLY A 202 4.35 26.25 5.08
C GLY A 202 4.10 25.25 6.20
N LEU A 203 4.56 23.99 6.04
CA LEU A 203 4.41 22.92 7.01
C LEU A 203 5.75 22.66 7.72
N GLU A 204 5.70 22.46 9.03
CA GLU A 204 6.87 22.06 9.81
C GLU A 204 6.96 20.52 9.88
N PRO A 205 8.07 19.89 9.44
CA PRO A 205 8.19 18.43 9.38
C PRO A 205 7.88 17.70 10.69
N ALA A 206 8.28 18.25 11.83
CA ALA A 206 8.04 17.63 13.13
C ALA A 206 6.56 17.65 13.54
N GLU A 207 5.81 18.70 13.16
CA GLU A 207 4.37 18.81 13.43
C GLU A 207 3.56 18.01 12.42
N GLU A 208 4.03 17.90 11.17
CA GLU A 208 3.43 17.05 10.16
C GLU A 208 3.58 15.56 10.53
N LEU A 209 4.75 15.15 11.04
CA LEU A 209 4.96 13.80 11.56
C LEU A 209 3.93 13.42 12.64
N LYS A 210 3.66 14.32 13.61
CA LYS A 210 2.64 14.12 14.64
C LYS A 210 1.22 14.11 14.06
N THR A 211 0.95 14.96 13.08
CA THR A 211 -0.35 14.98 12.39
C THR A 211 -0.61 13.65 11.69
N MET A 212 0.38 13.13 10.96
CA MET A 212 0.27 11.87 10.23
C MET A 212 0.09 10.68 11.19
N GLN A 213 0.78 10.67 12.33
CA GLN A 213 0.57 9.68 13.38
C GLN A 213 -0.87 9.74 13.93
N ARG A 214 -1.36 10.94 14.25
CA ARG A 214 -2.71 11.17 14.76
C ARG A 214 -3.77 10.68 13.78
N MET A 215 -3.62 11.01 12.49
CA MET A 215 -4.52 10.60 11.42
C MET A 215 -4.67 9.08 11.36
N ILE A 216 -3.56 8.33 11.42
CA ILE A 216 -3.60 6.86 11.47
C ILE A 216 -4.27 6.38 12.76
N ASN A 217 -3.81 6.84 13.92
CA ASN A 217 -4.25 6.31 15.20
C ASN A 217 -5.73 6.57 15.49
N GLU A 218 -6.22 7.77 15.18
CA GLU A 218 -7.64 8.09 15.37
C GLU A 218 -8.53 7.36 14.36
N THR A 219 -8.06 7.17 13.12
CA THR A 219 -8.74 6.33 12.13
C THR A 219 -8.95 4.89 12.64
N LEU A 220 -8.02 4.38 13.44
CA LEU A 220 -8.07 3.02 13.99
C LEU A 220 -8.68 2.92 15.39
N ALA A 221 -9.12 4.03 16.00
CA ALA A 221 -9.60 4.06 17.38
C ALA A 221 -10.81 3.14 17.65
N HIS A 222 -11.58 2.82 16.62
CA HIS A 222 -12.76 1.96 16.69
C HIS A 222 -12.62 0.67 15.86
N LYS A 223 -11.39 0.31 15.48
CA LYS A 223 -11.10 -0.93 14.73
C LYS A 223 -11.59 -2.15 15.53
N PRO A 224 -12.41 -3.05 14.93
CA PRO A 224 -12.81 -4.30 15.58
C PRO A 224 -11.60 -5.17 15.95
N ALA A 225 -11.72 -5.93 17.05
CA ALA A 225 -10.58 -6.64 17.63
C ALA A 225 -10.02 -7.77 16.75
N ASP A 226 -10.86 -8.41 15.93
CA ASP A 226 -10.47 -9.47 14.98
C ASP A 226 -10.13 -8.93 13.58
N LEU A 227 -10.20 -7.62 13.36
CA LEU A 227 -9.71 -6.97 12.14
C LEU A 227 -8.22 -6.65 12.31
N VAL A 228 -7.38 -7.20 11.44
CA VAL A 228 -5.97 -6.81 11.33
C VAL A 228 -5.83 -5.71 10.28
N VAL A 229 -5.20 -4.61 10.68
CA VAL A 229 -4.83 -3.48 9.83
C VAL A 229 -3.33 -3.35 9.81
N THR A 230 -2.73 -3.58 8.64
CA THR A 230 -1.30 -3.30 8.40
C THR A 230 -1.14 -1.98 7.67
N MET A 231 0.07 -1.41 7.70
CA MET A 231 0.42 -0.28 6.84
C MET A 231 1.67 -0.59 6.04
N HIS A 232 1.63 -0.34 4.73
CA HIS A 232 2.79 -0.35 3.89
C HIS A 232 3.36 1.06 3.77
N ILE A 233 4.57 1.25 4.29
CA ILE A 233 5.29 2.52 4.17
C ILE A 233 6.17 2.44 2.94
N CYS A 234 5.65 3.00 1.84
CA CYS A 234 6.27 2.91 0.53
C CYS A 234 7.17 4.12 0.26
N ARG A 235 8.35 3.91 -0.33
CA ARG A 235 9.26 5.01 -0.74
C ARG A 235 8.98 5.52 -2.16
N GLY A 236 7.81 5.18 -2.71
CA GLY A 236 7.34 5.66 -4.00
C GLY A 236 7.97 4.95 -5.18
N ASN A 237 7.78 3.63 -5.26
CA ASN A 237 8.20 2.84 -6.43
C ASN A 237 7.32 3.19 -7.65
N TYR A 238 7.91 3.61 -8.77
CA TYR A 238 7.23 3.87 -10.04
C TYR A 238 8.12 3.42 -11.19
N LYS A 239 7.73 2.37 -11.92
CA LYS A 239 8.53 1.77 -13.03
C LYS A 239 9.99 1.50 -12.64
N SER A 240 10.21 0.85 -11.50
CA SER A 240 11.55 0.58 -10.96
C SER A 240 12.38 1.84 -10.59
N ASN A 241 11.78 3.04 -10.64
CA ASN A 241 12.33 4.28 -10.08
C ASN A 241 11.71 4.60 -8.71
N TYR A 242 12.30 5.52 -7.96
CA TYR A 242 11.94 5.88 -6.59
C TYR A 242 11.63 7.38 -6.45
N PHE A 243 10.86 7.74 -5.43
CA PHE A 243 10.48 9.14 -5.13
C PHE A 243 11.38 9.79 -4.07
N SER A 244 11.97 9.00 -3.16
CA SER A 244 12.79 9.49 -2.04
C SER A 244 13.96 8.54 -1.71
N THR A 245 15.00 9.07 -1.05
CA THR A 245 16.13 8.32 -0.48
C THR A 245 16.22 8.62 1.01
N GLY A 246 16.65 7.66 1.84
CA GLY A 246 16.86 7.89 3.28
C GLY A 246 16.29 6.78 4.16
N GLY A 247 16.93 6.60 5.33
CA GLY A 247 16.50 5.65 6.36
C GLY A 247 15.27 6.12 7.13
N TYR A 248 14.72 5.24 7.96
CA TYR A 248 13.57 5.57 8.82
C TYR A 248 13.94 6.47 10.01
N ASP A 249 15.20 6.84 10.18
CA ASP A 249 15.77 7.41 11.41
C ASP A 249 14.95 8.57 11.98
N TYR A 250 14.62 9.57 11.15
CA TYR A 250 13.90 10.77 11.58
C TYR A 250 12.50 10.47 12.14
N ALA A 251 11.78 9.51 11.54
CA ALA A 251 10.41 9.17 11.88
C ALA A 251 10.29 7.89 12.72
N SER A 252 11.41 7.28 13.09
CA SER A 252 11.49 5.92 13.63
C SER A 252 10.72 5.74 14.94
N GLU A 253 10.90 6.64 15.91
CA GLU A 253 10.15 6.61 17.17
C GLU A 253 8.63 6.66 16.96
N VAL A 254 8.18 7.49 16.03
CA VAL A 254 6.76 7.64 15.72
C VAL A 254 6.22 6.42 14.97
N ILE A 255 6.93 5.96 13.94
CA ILE A 255 6.50 4.81 13.13
C ILE A 255 6.47 3.52 13.97
N PHE A 256 7.54 3.23 14.70
CA PHE A 256 7.72 1.94 15.38
C PHE A 256 7.18 1.93 16.81
N GLY A 257 7.16 3.08 17.48
CA GLY A 257 6.69 3.20 18.87
C GLY A 257 5.33 3.86 19.01
N GLY A 258 4.82 4.52 17.97
CA GLY A 258 3.68 5.42 18.06
C GLY A 258 2.46 5.07 17.20
N LEU A 259 2.57 4.17 16.22
CA LEU A 259 1.45 3.80 15.36
C LEU A 259 0.66 2.61 15.90
N ASN A 260 -0.67 2.72 15.85
CA ASN A 260 -1.62 1.72 16.35
C ASN A 260 -2.01 0.65 15.32
N VAL A 261 -1.20 0.46 14.27
CA VAL A 261 -1.36 -0.63 13.31
C VAL A 261 -0.92 -1.96 13.92
N ASP A 262 -1.34 -3.07 13.33
CA ASP A 262 -0.96 -4.43 13.76
C ASP A 262 0.31 -4.93 13.06
N GLY A 263 0.67 -4.33 11.92
CA GLY A 263 1.94 -4.60 11.28
C GLY A 263 2.38 -3.58 10.24
N LEU A 264 3.68 -3.55 9.99
CA LEU A 264 4.33 -2.61 9.07
C LEU A 264 5.03 -3.37 7.94
N PHE A 265 4.71 -3.05 6.69
CA PHE A 265 5.45 -3.51 5.51
C PHE A 265 6.48 -2.45 5.12
N LEU A 266 7.76 -2.80 5.26
CA LEU A 266 8.89 -1.88 5.14
C LEU A 266 9.80 -2.26 3.97
N GLU A 267 10.24 -1.27 3.20
CA GLU A 267 11.15 -1.47 2.08
C GLU A 267 12.60 -1.54 2.57
N PHE A 268 13.27 -2.66 2.28
CA PHE A 268 14.66 -2.90 2.65
C PHE A 268 15.46 -3.60 1.54
N ASP A 269 15.00 -3.64 0.28
CA ASP A 269 15.59 -4.49 -0.78
C ASP A 269 17.01 -4.08 -1.22
N ASP A 270 17.43 -2.83 -1.00
CA ASP A 270 18.74 -2.34 -1.39
C ASP A 270 19.48 -1.59 -0.26
N GLU A 271 20.78 -1.38 -0.43
CA GLU A 271 21.63 -0.66 0.55
C GLU A 271 21.15 0.78 0.80
N ARG A 272 20.41 1.36 -0.15
CA ARG A 272 19.83 2.72 -0.03
C ARG A 272 18.68 2.77 0.98
N SER A 273 18.14 1.62 1.36
CA SER A 273 16.99 1.50 2.25
C SER A 273 17.33 1.65 3.74
N GLY A 274 18.62 1.81 4.08
CA GLY A 274 19.10 2.05 5.45
C GLY A 274 19.36 0.77 6.25
N SER A 275 19.74 0.93 7.51
CA SER A 275 19.99 -0.16 8.47
C SER A 275 18.72 -0.57 9.23
N PHE A 276 18.79 -1.66 9.99
CA PHE A 276 17.72 -2.07 10.90
C PHE A 276 17.75 -1.37 12.27
N GLU A 277 18.70 -0.47 12.54
CA GLU A 277 18.80 0.25 13.81
C GLU A 277 17.49 0.94 14.25
N PRO A 278 16.68 1.54 13.34
CA PRO A 278 15.39 2.11 13.69
C PRO A 278 14.41 1.14 14.37
N LEU A 279 14.55 -0.18 14.16
CA LEU A 279 13.68 -1.18 14.79
C LEU A 279 13.83 -1.24 16.31
N LYS A 280 14.90 -0.67 16.89
CA LYS A 280 15.06 -0.55 18.35
C LYS A 280 13.93 0.22 19.05
N TYR A 281 13.17 1.02 18.30
CA TYR A 281 12.04 1.78 18.80
C TYR A 281 10.71 0.99 18.81
N VAL A 282 10.69 -0.24 18.28
CA VAL A 282 9.55 -1.14 18.43
C VAL A 282 9.38 -1.48 19.91
N ASN A 283 8.33 -0.95 20.52
CA ASN A 283 8.05 -1.08 21.96
C ASN A 283 6.84 -2.00 22.25
N ARG A 284 6.15 -2.45 21.20
CA ARG A 284 4.97 -3.31 21.25
C ARG A 284 5.33 -4.72 20.83
N THR A 285 5.00 -5.71 21.67
CA THR A 285 5.26 -7.13 21.39
C THR A 285 4.29 -7.74 20.37
N ASP A 286 3.14 -7.10 20.18
CA ASP A 286 2.09 -7.52 19.25
C ASP A 286 2.28 -6.95 17.84
N LEU A 287 3.11 -5.91 17.67
CA LEU A 287 3.41 -5.31 16.37
C LEU A 287 4.24 -6.27 15.51
N LYS A 288 3.76 -6.59 14.29
CA LYS A 288 4.54 -7.36 13.30
C LYS A 288 5.31 -6.47 12.35
N ILE A 289 6.55 -6.85 12.06
CA ILE A 289 7.42 -6.15 11.11
C ILE A 289 7.64 -7.06 9.90
N VAL A 290 7.08 -6.68 8.77
CA VAL A 290 7.26 -7.38 7.49
C VAL A 290 8.43 -6.76 6.75
N LEU A 291 9.52 -7.52 6.66
CA LEU A 291 10.76 -7.12 6.03
C LEU A 291 10.66 -7.32 4.52
N GLY A 292 10.59 -6.22 3.78
CA GLY A 292 10.60 -6.19 2.33
C GLY A 292 12.02 -6.36 1.76
N LEU A 293 12.55 -7.58 1.81
CA LEU A 293 13.94 -7.89 1.44
C LEU A 293 14.09 -8.41 0.00
N ILE A 294 12.97 -8.73 -0.66
CA ILE A 294 12.97 -9.26 -2.03
C ILE A 294 12.53 -8.15 -2.97
N THR A 295 13.33 -7.82 -3.99
CA THR A 295 12.94 -6.79 -4.96
C THR A 295 11.77 -7.26 -5.80
N SER A 296 10.79 -6.39 -6.01
CA SER A 296 9.68 -6.62 -6.95
C SER A 296 9.91 -5.95 -8.31
N LYS A 297 11.08 -5.33 -8.50
CA LYS A 297 11.41 -4.44 -9.63
C LYS A 297 11.97 -5.18 -10.85
N ASN A 298 12.57 -6.35 -10.64
CA ASN A 298 13.13 -7.22 -11.67
C ASN A 298 12.90 -8.70 -11.31
N GLY A 299 13.29 -9.61 -12.20
CA GLY A 299 13.07 -11.05 -12.02
C GLY A 299 14.24 -11.86 -11.44
N GLU A 300 15.36 -11.22 -11.10
CA GLU A 300 16.53 -11.92 -10.54
C GLU A 300 16.25 -12.31 -9.09
N LEU A 301 16.63 -13.52 -8.70
CA LEU A 301 16.51 -13.97 -7.32
C LEU A 301 17.73 -13.53 -6.51
N GLU A 302 17.46 -12.94 -5.36
CA GLU A 302 18.43 -12.54 -4.37
C GLU A 302 19.11 -13.76 -3.76
N ASN A 303 20.35 -13.60 -3.27
CA ASN A 303 21.04 -14.70 -2.61
C ASN A 303 20.32 -15.09 -1.31
N LYS A 304 19.90 -16.36 -1.21
CA LYS A 304 19.10 -16.86 -0.08
C LYS A 304 19.76 -16.63 1.27
N GLU A 305 21.05 -16.93 1.36
CA GLU A 305 21.82 -16.82 2.60
C GLU A 305 22.00 -15.36 3.02
N GLN A 306 22.13 -14.43 2.06
CA GLN A 306 22.11 -12.99 2.36
C GLN A 306 20.76 -12.54 2.92
N ILE A 307 19.64 -13.02 2.37
CA ILE A 307 18.31 -12.70 2.91
C ILE A 307 18.16 -13.23 4.34
N LYS A 308 18.54 -14.48 4.60
CA LYS A 308 18.52 -15.05 5.96
C LYS A 308 19.40 -14.29 6.93
N ALA A 309 20.61 -13.91 6.51
CA ALA A 309 21.52 -13.12 7.34
C ALA A 309 20.89 -11.76 7.72
N ARG A 310 20.18 -11.11 6.78
CA ARG A 310 19.47 -9.86 7.06
C ARG A 310 18.26 -10.04 7.97
N ILE A 311 17.54 -11.16 7.87
CA ILE A 311 16.49 -11.47 8.85
C ILE A 311 17.10 -11.66 10.25
N ALA A 312 18.24 -12.36 10.34
CA ALA A 312 18.95 -12.54 11.60
C ALA A 312 19.49 -11.21 12.18
N GLU A 313 19.95 -10.30 11.32
CA GLU A 313 20.34 -8.94 11.71
C GLU A 313 19.15 -8.17 12.29
N ALA A 314 18.01 -8.14 11.61
CA ALA A 314 16.79 -7.52 12.14
C ALA A 314 16.34 -8.16 13.47
N ALA A 315 16.55 -9.47 13.62
CA ALA A 315 16.22 -10.21 14.85
C ALA A 315 17.10 -9.81 16.06
N THR A 316 18.18 -9.05 15.86
CA THR A 316 18.96 -8.48 16.97
C THR A 316 18.25 -7.28 17.63
N PHE A 317 17.31 -6.64 16.93
CA PHE A 317 16.56 -5.48 17.41
C PHE A 317 15.15 -5.84 17.90
N VAL A 318 14.49 -6.77 17.20
CA VAL A 318 13.13 -7.23 17.53
C VAL A 318 13.08 -8.76 17.53
N PRO A 319 12.30 -9.39 18.43
CA PRO A 319 12.13 -10.83 18.44
C PRO A 319 11.78 -11.42 17.07
N LEU A 320 12.41 -12.55 16.71
CA LEU A 320 12.18 -13.23 15.43
C LEU A 320 10.70 -13.57 15.20
N ASP A 321 9.95 -13.82 16.27
CA ASP A 321 8.51 -14.10 16.20
C ASP A 321 7.65 -12.87 15.86
N GLN A 322 8.20 -11.66 15.90
CA GLN A 322 7.58 -10.43 15.38
C GLN A 322 7.90 -10.17 13.90
N LEU A 323 8.86 -10.89 13.31
CA LEU A 323 9.33 -10.65 11.95
C LEU A 323 8.61 -11.49 10.89
N CYS A 324 8.36 -10.92 9.71
CA CYS A 324 7.86 -11.60 8.53
C CYS A 324 8.70 -11.20 7.31
N LEU A 325 8.52 -11.91 6.18
CA LEU A 325 9.20 -11.64 4.92
C LEU A 325 8.19 -11.35 3.81
N SER A 326 8.50 -10.36 2.98
CA SER A 326 7.77 -10.06 1.76
C SER A 326 8.68 -9.54 0.65
N PRO A 327 8.17 -9.39 -0.59
CA PRO A 327 8.72 -8.43 -1.51
C PRO A 327 8.66 -7.01 -0.93
N GLN A 328 9.57 -6.13 -1.35
CA GLN A 328 9.67 -4.74 -0.88
C GLN A 328 8.42 -3.91 -1.14
N CYS A 329 7.78 -4.11 -2.29
CA CYS A 329 6.56 -3.45 -2.69
C CYS A 329 5.70 -4.42 -3.51
N GLY A 330 4.56 -3.98 -4.01
CA GLY A 330 3.77 -4.73 -5.00
C GLY A 330 4.54 -4.96 -6.32
N PHE A 331 4.03 -5.86 -7.16
CA PHE A 331 4.62 -6.16 -8.46
C PHE A 331 4.13 -5.24 -9.58
N SER A 332 3.13 -4.40 -9.29
CA SER A 332 2.61 -3.42 -10.24
C SER A 332 2.34 -2.10 -9.54
N SER A 333 3.32 -1.21 -9.55
CA SER A 333 3.18 0.14 -8.98
C SER A 333 2.51 1.12 -9.95
N THR A 334 2.37 0.75 -11.24
CA THR A 334 1.74 1.53 -12.32
C THR A 334 0.98 0.62 -13.28
N GLU A 335 0.10 1.18 -14.13
CA GLU A 335 -0.66 0.43 -15.16
C GLU A 335 0.25 -0.44 -16.04
N GLU A 336 1.46 0.04 -16.34
CA GLU A 336 2.45 -0.65 -17.19
C GLU A 336 3.28 -1.74 -16.47
N GLY A 337 3.24 -1.81 -15.13
CA GLY A 337 3.93 -2.83 -14.35
C GLY A 337 5.45 -2.64 -14.18
N ASN A 338 6.07 -3.55 -13.42
CA ASN A 338 7.52 -3.59 -13.22
C ASN A 338 8.20 -4.45 -14.33
N ILE A 339 9.53 -4.35 -14.44
CA ILE A 339 10.31 -5.04 -15.49
C ILE A 339 10.58 -6.51 -15.09
N LEU A 340 9.53 -7.33 -15.04
CA LEU A 340 9.60 -8.78 -14.83
C LEU A 340 8.41 -9.51 -15.49
N THR A 341 8.59 -10.79 -15.79
CA THR A 341 7.52 -11.64 -16.33
C THR A 341 6.58 -12.15 -15.24
N GLU A 342 5.39 -12.58 -15.61
CA GLU A 342 4.43 -13.21 -14.68
C GLU A 342 5.04 -14.43 -13.96
N GLU A 343 5.82 -15.26 -14.66
CA GLU A 343 6.50 -16.40 -14.04
C GLU A 343 7.60 -15.96 -13.07
N GLN A 344 8.34 -14.90 -13.37
CA GLN A 344 9.33 -14.34 -12.43
C GLN A 344 8.67 -13.81 -11.15
N GLN A 345 7.52 -13.16 -11.27
CA GLN A 345 6.69 -12.75 -10.12
C GLN A 345 6.31 -13.96 -9.26
N TRP A 346 5.77 -15.02 -9.88
CA TRP A 346 5.39 -16.23 -9.13
C TRP A 346 6.59 -16.93 -8.51
N ARG A 347 7.72 -17.00 -9.23
CA ARG A 347 8.97 -17.53 -8.70
C ARG A 347 9.44 -16.77 -7.46
N LYS A 348 9.34 -15.44 -7.45
CA LYS A 348 9.66 -14.63 -6.27
C LYS A 348 8.74 -14.92 -5.08
N LEU A 349 7.44 -15.09 -5.29
CA LEU A 349 6.52 -15.43 -4.19
C LEU A 349 6.76 -16.83 -3.61
N ARG A 350 7.03 -17.82 -4.48
CA ARG A 350 7.47 -19.15 -4.01
C ARG A 350 8.79 -19.08 -3.25
N TYR A 351 9.69 -18.19 -3.66
CA TYR A 351 10.97 -17.98 -2.99
C TYR A 351 10.82 -17.32 -1.61
N VAL A 352 9.93 -16.33 -1.46
CA VAL A 352 9.55 -15.78 -0.14
C VAL A 352 9.05 -16.90 0.78
N LYS A 353 8.17 -17.76 0.28
CA LYS A 353 7.63 -18.90 1.03
C LYS A 353 8.74 -19.86 1.46
N GLU A 354 9.59 -20.29 0.52
CA GLU A 354 10.72 -21.19 0.79
C GLU A 354 11.64 -20.65 1.90
N ILE A 355 12.04 -19.37 1.81
CA ILE A 355 12.87 -18.75 2.84
C ILE A 355 12.13 -18.68 4.17
N ALA A 356 10.84 -18.33 4.17
CA ALA A 356 10.08 -18.23 5.40
C ALA A 356 9.93 -19.59 6.10
N GLU A 357 9.73 -20.67 5.35
CA GLU A 357 9.70 -22.03 5.89
C GLU A 357 11.06 -22.43 6.49
N GLU A 358 12.18 -22.04 5.87
CA GLU A 358 13.51 -22.32 6.41
C GLU A 358 13.87 -21.50 7.67
N VAL A 359 13.32 -20.29 7.83
CA VAL A 359 13.65 -19.39 8.95
C VAL A 359 12.74 -19.60 10.17
N TRP A 360 11.45 -19.91 9.96
CA TRP A 360 10.45 -19.99 11.03
C TRP A 360 9.89 -21.41 11.26
N SER A 361 10.57 -22.46 10.78
CA SER A 361 10.20 -23.86 11.03
C SER A 361 10.50 -24.35 12.45
#